data_AF-A0A2V9SDK3-F1
#
_entry.id   AF-A0A2V9SDK3-F1
#
_cell.length_a   1.000
_cell.length_b   1.000
_cell.length_c   1.000
_cell.angle_alpha   90.00
_cell.angle_beta   90.00
_cell.angle_gamma   90.00
#
_symmetry.space_group_name_H-M   'P 1'
#
loop_
_entity.id
_entity.type
_entity.pdbx_description
1 polymer ?
#
loop_
_entity_poly.entity_id
_entity_poly.type
_entity_poly.pdbx_seq_one_letter_code
_entity_poly.pdbx_strand_id
1 'polypeptide(L)'
;MEKGWHAFWQDRRKWLKTGWLIAAVLFAVYGGVIRPSRAFRGIAMEKTTALAAIERNRHWLVPLPQSVDNATLAAGVVGGVPGGVGSRSAPTMTYLSTSDELADRKLVRTSSIDLLVRRPAESAEKIRSLTERVGGFLIKSQTNGAQDATNAWLTIRVPAARFGEVGAEIRKLGVRVESEQMEAQDVTKQYVDQQAHLRNLRAQEVQYLTILKQA
;
A
#
# COMPACT_ATOMS: atom_id res chain seq x y z
N MET A 1 -52.02 -24.54 40.22
CA MET A 1 -53.29 -23.80 40.03
C MET A 1 -53.03 -22.34 40.41
N GLU A 2 -52.22 -21.56 39.69
CA GLU A 2 -52.39 -21.06 38.32
C GLU A 2 -53.76 -20.44 38.03
N LYS A 3 -53.82 -19.11 38.17
CA LYS A 3 -54.58 -18.15 37.35
C LYS A 3 -53.81 -16.83 37.41
N GLY A 4 -53.49 -16.10 36.34
CA GLY A 4 -53.74 -16.29 34.92
C GLY A 4 -53.10 -15.10 34.20
N TRP A 5 -52.12 -15.40 33.34
CA TRP A 5 -51.24 -14.50 32.59
C TRP A 5 -51.92 -13.73 31.43
N HIS A 6 -53.22 -13.47 31.50
CA HIS A 6 -53.99 -12.97 30.35
C HIS A 6 -54.38 -11.48 30.38
N ALA A 7 -54.08 -10.74 31.45
CA ALA A 7 -54.49 -9.34 31.57
C ALA A 7 -53.47 -8.30 31.05
N PHE A 8 -52.25 -8.70 30.69
CA PHE A 8 -51.18 -7.74 30.35
C PHE A 8 -51.12 -7.36 28.86
N TRP A 9 -51.83 -8.08 27.98
CA TRP A 9 -51.61 -8.00 26.52
C TRP A 9 -52.63 -7.20 25.71
N GLN A 10 -53.52 -6.42 26.33
CA GLN A 10 -54.63 -5.81 25.59
C GLN A 10 -54.59 -4.31 25.33
N ASP A 11 -53.46 -3.60 25.54
CA ASP A 11 -53.45 -2.15 25.30
C ASP A 11 -52.20 -1.56 24.64
N ARG A 12 -51.80 -2.09 23.47
CA ARG A 12 -50.86 -1.41 22.56
C ARG A 12 -51.26 -1.47 21.09
N ARG A 13 -52.55 -1.29 20.80
CA ARG A 13 -53.09 -1.38 19.42
C ARG A 13 -53.23 -0.04 18.68
N LYS A 14 -52.55 1.03 19.11
CA LYS A 14 -52.63 2.36 18.44
C LYS A 14 -51.30 3.10 18.21
N TRP A 15 -50.15 2.47 18.44
CA TRP A 15 -48.84 3.16 18.33
C TRP A 15 -47.94 2.61 17.21
N LEU A 16 -48.54 2.28 16.06
CA LEU A 16 -47.85 1.70 14.90
C LEU A 16 -47.81 2.61 13.66
N LYS A 17 -48.22 3.88 13.75
CA LYS A 17 -48.17 4.79 12.59
C LYS A 17 -47.13 5.92 12.67
N THR A 18 -46.46 6.12 13.82
CA THR A 18 -45.44 7.17 13.98
C THR A 18 -44.03 6.66 14.25
N GLY A 19 -43.83 5.36 14.53
CA GLY A 19 -42.51 4.78 14.79
C GLY A 19 -41.71 4.36 13.55
N TRP A 20 -42.32 4.29 12.37
CA TRP A 20 -41.67 3.72 11.18
C TRP A 20 -40.78 4.72 10.41
N LEU A 21 -40.89 6.02 10.66
CA LEU A 21 -40.09 7.03 9.95
C LEU A 21 -38.70 7.29 10.56
N ILE A 22 -38.50 7.00 11.86
CA ILE A 22 -37.19 7.23 12.50
C ILE A 22 -36.22 6.09 12.18
N ALA A 23 -36.71 4.85 12.04
CA ALA A 23 -35.88 3.69 11.69
C ALA A 23 -35.37 3.74 10.23
N ALA A 24 -36.16 4.26 9.29
CA ALA A 24 -35.75 4.38 7.88
C ALA A 24 -34.68 5.46 7.65
N VAL A 25 -34.75 6.58 8.39
CA VAL A 25 -33.75 7.66 8.29
C VAL A 25 -32.42 7.24 8.93
N LEU A 26 -32.43 6.50 10.03
CA LEU A 26 -31.21 5.94 10.63
C LEU A 26 -30.57 4.83 9.77
N PHE A 27 -31.36 4.06 9.02
CA PHE A 27 -30.83 3.06 8.09
C PHE A 27 -30.27 3.66 6.80
N ALA A 28 -30.81 4.79 6.34
CA ALA A 28 -30.27 5.54 5.19
C ALA A 28 -28.97 6.30 5.52
N VAL A 29 -28.80 6.77 6.76
CA VAL A 29 -27.58 7.43 7.21
C VAL A 29 -26.47 6.43 7.61
N TYR A 30 -26.82 5.21 8.00
CA TYR A 30 -25.84 4.20 8.42
C TYR A 30 -25.55 3.10 7.36
N GLY A 31 -26.33 3.05 6.27
CA GLY A 31 -26.34 1.93 5.32
C GLY A 31 -25.72 2.15 3.94
N GLY A 32 -25.25 3.34 3.54
CA GLY A 32 -24.73 3.45 2.18
C GLY A 32 -24.14 4.77 1.71
N VAL A 33 -22.88 5.03 2.06
CA VAL A 33 -21.83 5.62 1.20
C VAL A 33 -20.51 5.13 1.82
N ILE A 34 -19.80 4.13 1.31
CA ILE A 34 -18.74 4.23 0.29
C ILE A 34 -18.48 2.78 -0.19
N ARG A 35 -18.79 2.47 -1.45
CA ARG A 35 -18.15 1.36 -2.18
C ARG A 35 -17.38 1.97 -3.35
N PRO A 36 -16.04 1.92 -3.39
CA PRO A 36 -15.31 2.22 -4.61
C PRO A 36 -14.96 0.92 -5.30
N SER A 37 -15.87 0.38 -6.11
CA SER A 37 -15.50 -0.53 -7.19
C SER A 37 -15.03 0.34 -8.37
N ARG A 38 -13.71 0.50 -8.53
CA ARG A 38 -13.15 1.10 -9.74
C ARG A 38 -13.20 0.07 -10.87
N ALA A 39 -14.33 0.04 -11.56
CA ALA A 39 -14.42 -0.59 -12.87
C ALA A 39 -13.76 0.36 -13.89
N PHE A 40 -12.62 -0.06 -14.44
CA PHE A 40 -12.04 0.55 -15.61
C PHE A 40 -12.97 0.31 -16.80
N ARG A 41 -13.66 1.36 -17.25
CA ARG A 41 -14.15 1.43 -18.64
C ARG A 41 -13.00 1.93 -19.49
N GLY A 42 -12.39 0.99 -20.22
CA GLY A 42 -11.53 1.31 -21.34
C GLY A 42 -12.30 2.09 -22.39
N ILE A 43 -11.73 3.19 -22.83
CA ILE A 43 -12.06 3.79 -24.12
C ILE A 43 -11.01 3.24 -25.07
N ALA A 44 -11.35 2.15 -25.76
CA ALA A 44 -10.64 1.72 -26.93
C ALA A 44 -11.28 2.39 -28.15
N MET A 45 -10.41 2.95 -29.00
CA MET A 45 -10.54 3.10 -30.46
C MET A 45 -11.53 4.17 -30.96
N GLU A 46 -11.00 5.24 -31.53
CA GLU A 46 -10.63 5.40 -32.95
C GLU A 46 -11.70 6.26 -33.62
N LYS A 47 -11.38 7.54 -33.88
CA LYS A 47 -11.71 8.20 -35.15
C LYS A 47 -10.63 9.23 -35.45
N THR A 48 -9.77 8.82 -36.37
CA THR A 48 -9.18 9.67 -37.39
C THR A 48 -10.10 10.82 -37.80
N THR A 49 -9.63 12.06 -37.63
CA THR A 49 -9.85 13.13 -38.62
C THR A 49 -8.55 13.90 -38.71
N ALA A 50 -7.83 13.63 -39.79
CA ALA A 50 -6.68 14.39 -40.23
C ALA A 50 -7.11 15.79 -40.72
N LEU A 51 -6.12 16.68 -40.81
CA LEU A 51 -6.09 17.92 -41.61
C LEU A 51 -6.91 19.12 -41.10
N ALA A 52 -6.22 20.09 -40.49
CA ALA A 52 -6.00 21.44 -41.08
C ALA A 52 -5.72 22.51 -39.99
N ALA A 53 -5.05 23.59 -40.41
CA ALA A 53 -4.60 24.79 -39.67
C ALA A 53 -3.31 24.59 -38.85
N ILE A 54 -2.08 24.76 -39.37
CA ILE A 54 -1.42 25.93 -40.01
C ILE A 54 -1.32 27.17 -39.10
N GLU A 55 -0.05 27.56 -38.87
CA GLU A 55 0.50 28.84 -38.40
C GLU A 55 0.21 29.29 -36.96
N ARG A 56 1.19 29.76 -36.18
CA ARG A 56 2.13 30.83 -36.54
C ARG A 56 3.31 30.90 -35.53
N ASN A 57 4.54 30.80 -36.05
CA ASN A 57 5.71 31.63 -35.73
C ASN A 57 6.10 31.92 -34.26
N ARG A 58 7.18 31.28 -33.74
CA ARG A 58 8.21 31.99 -32.94
C ARG A 58 9.57 31.27 -32.78
N HIS A 59 10.39 31.45 -33.82
CA HIS A 59 11.85 31.64 -33.87
C HIS A 59 12.66 31.73 -32.54
N TRP A 60 13.53 30.74 -32.31
CA TRP A 60 14.92 30.92 -31.86
C TRP A 60 15.72 29.64 -32.17
N LEU A 61 16.52 29.70 -33.25
CA LEU A 61 17.48 28.67 -33.64
C LEU A 61 18.84 28.93 -32.97
N VAL A 62 19.50 27.85 -32.53
CA VAL A 62 20.94 27.62 -32.73
C VAL A 62 21.10 26.18 -33.24
N PRO A 63 21.80 25.91 -34.36
CA PRO A 63 21.84 24.58 -34.99
C PRO A 63 23.16 23.78 -34.76
N LEU A 64 22.97 22.44 -34.60
CA LEU A 64 23.77 21.28 -35.11
C LEU A 64 25.15 20.95 -34.49
N PRO A 65 25.60 19.67 -34.46
CA PRO A 65 25.43 18.64 -35.51
C PRO A 65 24.77 17.33 -35.08
N GLN A 66 23.92 16.83 -35.98
CA GLN A 66 23.59 15.41 -36.04
C GLN A 66 24.70 14.71 -36.83
N SER A 67 25.33 13.72 -36.21
CA SER A 67 26.22 12.79 -36.89
C SER A 67 25.42 11.98 -37.90
N VAL A 68 25.65 12.29 -39.17
CA VAL A 68 25.40 11.38 -40.29
C VAL A 68 26.47 10.32 -40.21
N ASP A 69 26.09 9.06 -40.07
CA ASP A 69 26.89 7.96 -40.56
C ASP A 69 26.01 7.04 -41.39
N ASN A 70 26.48 6.87 -42.62
CA ASN A 70 25.81 6.28 -43.75
C ASN A 70 26.39 4.87 -43.89
N ALA A 71 25.57 3.82 -43.98
CA ALA A 71 25.97 2.57 -44.62
C ALA A 71 24.80 1.59 -44.79
N THR A 72 24.08 1.69 -45.91
CA THR A 72 23.65 0.52 -46.68
C THR A 72 23.48 0.95 -48.14
N LEU A 73 24.61 1.01 -48.85
CA LEU A 73 24.62 0.72 -50.28
C LEU A 73 25.58 -0.45 -50.48
N ALA A 74 24.98 -1.55 -50.91
CA ALA A 74 25.65 -2.76 -51.32
C ALA A 74 26.60 -2.48 -52.50
N ALA A 75 27.72 -3.19 -52.49
CA ALA A 75 28.48 -3.67 -53.64
C ALA A 75 28.62 -2.72 -54.84
N GLY A 76 29.75 -2.01 -54.90
CA GLY A 76 30.27 -1.37 -56.09
C GLY A 76 31.77 -1.09 -55.94
N VAL A 77 32.58 -1.81 -56.72
CA VAL A 77 34.04 -1.81 -56.75
C VAL A 77 34.62 -0.46 -57.22
N VAL A 78 35.78 -0.05 -56.67
CA VAL A 78 37.03 0.41 -57.32
C VAL A 78 37.79 1.40 -56.39
N GLY A 79 39.08 1.11 -56.12
CA GLY A 79 40.10 2.12 -55.78
C GLY A 79 40.53 2.17 -54.31
N GLY A 80 41.74 1.67 -54.01
CA GLY A 80 42.22 1.44 -52.64
C GLY A 80 43.00 2.57 -51.96
N VAL A 81 43.15 2.45 -50.64
CA VAL A 81 44.28 2.89 -49.80
C VAL A 81 44.31 1.97 -48.57
N PRO A 82 45.45 1.38 -48.15
CA PRO A 82 45.52 0.52 -46.97
C PRO A 82 45.72 1.36 -45.70
N GLY A 83 44.82 1.22 -44.73
CA GLY A 83 44.96 1.85 -43.42
C GLY A 83 44.00 1.22 -42.41
N GLY A 84 44.52 0.31 -41.59
CA GLY A 84 43.73 -0.43 -40.60
C GLY A 84 43.14 0.46 -39.53
N VAL A 85 41.88 0.19 -39.17
CA VAL A 85 41.25 0.73 -37.96
C VAL A 85 40.51 -0.41 -37.29
N GLY A 86 40.99 -0.80 -36.11
CA GLY A 86 40.43 -1.89 -35.31
C GLY A 86 39.02 -1.58 -34.83
N SER A 87 38.17 -2.60 -34.84
CA SER A 87 36.84 -2.57 -34.25
C SER A 87 36.90 -2.14 -32.78
N ARG A 88 36.45 -0.92 -32.47
CA ARG A 88 36.12 -0.51 -31.10
C ARG A 88 34.79 -1.16 -30.73
N SER A 89 34.88 -2.28 -30.01
CA SER A 89 33.76 -2.87 -29.29
C SER A 89 33.16 -1.83 -28.34
N ALA A 90 31.88 -1.53 -28.48
CA ALA A 90 31.14 -0.72 -27.52
C ALA A 90 31.12 -1.43 -26.15
N PRO A 91 31.32 -0.71 -25.03
CA PRO A 91 31.29 -1.32 -23.71
C PRO A 91 29.88 -1.82 -23.41
N THR A 92 29.72 -3.15 -23.34
CA THR A 92 28.53 -3.78 -22.77
C THR A 92 28.45 -3.37 -21.29
N MET A 93 27.53 -2.46 -20.98
CA MET A 93 27.21 -2.07 -19.61
C MET A 93 26.60 -3.31 -18.93
N THR A 94 27.46 -4.04 -18.22
CA THR A 94 27.05 -5.20 -17.42
C THR A 94 26.34 -4.65 -16.20
N TYR A 95 25.01 -4.67 -16.20
CA TYR A 95 24.21 -4.43 -15.00
C TYR A 95 24.41 -5.63 -14.07
N LEU A 96 25.49 -5.61 -13.29
CA LEU A 96 25.69 -6.55 -12.20
C LEU A 96 24.51 -6.39 -11.24
N SER A 97 23.74 -7.46 -11.12
CA SER A 97 22.48 -7.47 -10.42
C SER A 97 22.67 -7.17 -8.93
N THR A 98 21.96 -6.14 -8.51
CA THR A 98 21.88 -5.51 -7.19
C THR A 98 21.23 -6.43 -6.14
N SER A 99 21.88 -7.55 -5.80
CA SER A 99 21.44 -8.39 -4.68
C SER A 99 21.79 -7.75 -3.33
N ASP A 100 22.93 -7.07 -3.22
CA ASP A 100 23.37 -6.39 -2.00
C ASP A 100 22.56 -5.10 -1.74
N GLU A 101 22.19 -4.40 -2.81
CA GLU A 101 21.31 -3.21 -2.76
C GLU A 101 19.88 -3.54 -2.31
N LEU A 102 19.44 -4.80 -2.37
CA LEU A 102 18.15 -5.23 -1.83
C LEU A 102 18.22 -5.46 -0.30
N ALA A 103 19.39 -5.76 0.25
CA ALA A 103 19.57 -6.08 1.66
C ALA A 103 19.56 -4.84 2.57
N ASP A 104 20.02 -3.68 2.10
CA ASP A 104 19.99 -2.43 2.89
C ASP A 104 18.64 -1.68 2.82
N ARG A 105 17.72 -2.11 1.96
CA ARG A 105 16.40 -1.45 1.82
C ARG A 105 15.61 -1.53 3.12
N LYS A 106 14.99 -0.41 3.49
CA LYS A 106 14.06 -0.35 4.62
C LYS A 106 12.67 -0.67 4.09
N LEU A 107 12.17 -1.86 4.42
CA LEU A 107 10.85 -2.33 3.99
C LEU A 107 9.86 -2.40 5.15
N VAL A 108 8.64 -1.91 4.92
CA VAL A 108 7.48 -2.14 5.80
C VAL A 108 6.62 -3.22 5.16
N ARG A 109 6.31 -4.27 5.92
CA ARG A 109 5.43 -5.36 5.47
C ARG A 109 4.11 -5.30 6.25
N THR A 110 3.02 -5.35 5.51
CA THR A 110 1.67 -5.37 6.03
C THR A 110 0.97 -6.63 5.53
N SER A 111 0.35 -7.39 6.42
CA SER A 111 -0.47 -8.54 6.06
C SER A 111 -1.84 -8.40 6.71
N SER A 112 -2.87 -8.59 5.88
CA SER A 112 -4.28 -8.63 6.29
C SER A 112 -4.76 -10.05 6.06
N ILE A 113 -5.25 -10.70 7.13
CA ILE A 113 -5.66 -12.10 7.08
C ILE A 113 -7.06 -12.21 7.69
N ASP A 114 -7.99 -12.77 6.92
CA ASP A 114 -9.33 -13.14 7.39
C ASP A 114 -9.32 -14.63 7.74
N LEU A 115 -9.62 -14.94 9.01
CA LEU A 115 -9.50 -16.28 9.57
C LEU A 115 -10.85 -16.75 10.12
N LEU A 116 -11.30 -17.91 9.66
CA LEU A 116 -12.42 -18.61 10.28
C LEU A 116 -11.92 -19.39 11.50
N VAL A 117 -12.39 -19.01 12.68
CA VAL A 117 -12.00 -19.61 13.97
C VAL A 117 -13.21 -20.13 14.72
N ARG A 118 -13.03 -21.15 15.58
CA ARG A 118 -14.12 -21.68 16.41
C ARG A 118 -14.54 -20.72 17.52
N ARG A 119 -13.56 -20.04 18.13
CA ARG A 119 -13.75 -19.14 19.26
C ARG A 119 -12.95 -17.85 19.04
N PRO A 120 -13.58 -16.77 18.57
CA PRO A 120 -12.92 -15.51 18.28
C PRO A 120 -12.21 -14.89 19.49
N ALA A 121 -12.85 -14.89 20.67
CA ALA A 121 -12.26 -14.32 21.88
C ALA A 121 -10.97 -15.04 22.31
N GLU A 122 -10.99 -16.37 22.40
CA GLU A 122 -9.80 -17.17 22.75
C GLU A 122 -8.68 -17.02 21.71
N SER A 123 -9.04 -16.91 20.43
CA SER A 123 -8.06 -16.75 19.35
C SER A 123 -7.40 -15.38 19.42
N ALA A 124 -8.16 -14.31 19.69
CA ALA A 124 -7.64 -12.97 19.86
C ALA A 124 -6.65 -12.88 21.03
N GLU A 125 -6.96 -13.52 22.16
CA GLU A 125 -6.06 -13.59 23.32
C GLU A 125 -4.77 -14.35 23.00
N LYS A 126 -4.85 -15.49 22.30
CA LYS A 126 -3.67 -16.25 21.85
C LYS A 126 -2.78 -15.42 20.91
N ILE A 127 -3.38 -14.68 19.98
CA ILE A 127 -2.63 -13.81 19.07
C ILE A 127 -1.97 -12.66 19.85
N ARG A 128 -2.64 -12.10 20.86
CA ARG A 128 -2.04 -11.09 21.74
C ARG A 128 -0.81 -11.64 22.46
N SER A 129 -0.93 -12.78 23.14
CA SER A 129 0.19 -13.41 23.85
C SER A 129 1.35 -13.80 22.93
N LEU A 130 1.04 -14.27 21.71
CA LEU A 130 2.06 -14.54 20.70
C LEU A 130 2.80 -13.27 20.31
N THR A 131 2.07 -12.19 20.06
CA THR A 131 2.63 -10.89 19.68
C THR A 131 3.56 -10.34 20.76
N GLU A 132 3.16 -10.42 22.02
CA GLU A 132 3.98 -9.99 23.16
C GLU A 132 5.26 -10.84 23.30
N ARG A 133 5.16 -12.16 23.10
CA ARG A 133 6.30 -13.08 23.19
C ARG A 133 7.41 -12.76 22.18
N VAL A 134 7.04 -12.33 20.98
CA VAL A 134 8.00 -11.99 19.91
C VAL A 134 8.54 -10.56 20.01
N GLY A 135 8.21 -9.82 21.08
CA GLY A 135 8.59 -8.42 21.26
C GLY A 135 7.80 -7.44 20.38
N GLY A 136 6.63 -7.87 19.90
CA GLY A 136 5.66 -7.00 19.24
C GLY A 136 4.70 -6.35 20.23
N PHE A 137 3.77 -5.57 19.71
CA PHE A 137 2.73 -4.92 20.51
C PHE A 137 1.41 -4.80 19.76
N LEU A 138 0.33 -4.77 20.53
CA LEU A 138 -1.04 -4.61 20.04
C LEU A 138 -1.34 -3.13 19.79
N ILE A 139 -1.79 -2.79 18.58
CA ILE A 139 -2.22 -1.42 18.21
C ILE A 139 -3.69 -1.22 18.51
N LYS A 140 -4.52 -2.17 18.10
CA LYS A 140 -5.97 -2.10 18.23
C LYS A 140 -6.55 -3.49 18.39
N SER A 141 -7.51 -3.62 19.29
CA SER A 141 -8.34 -4.81 19.44
C SER A 141 -9.79 -4.40 19.56
N GLN A 142 -10.66 -5.08 18.82
CA GLN A 142 -12.10 -4.90 18.90
C GLN A 142 -12.77 -6.27 18.79
N THR A 143 -13.50 -6.65 19.82
CA THR A 143 -14.24 -7.92 19.87
C THR A 143 -15.72 -7.62 19.96
N ASN A 144 -16.52 -8.20 19.06
CA ASN A 144 -17.97 -8.00 19.01
C ASN A 144 -18.67 -9.27 19.52
N GLY A 145 -19.54 -9.09 20.51
CA GLY A 145 -20.14 -10.18 21.30
C GLY A 145 -19.31 -10.39 22.57
N ALA A 146 -19.97 -10.32 23.74
CA ALA A 146 -19.31 -10.30 25.04
C ALA A 146 -18.64 -11.66 25.36
N GLN A 147 -19.36 -12.57 26.04
CA GLN A 147 -18.85 -13.91 26.33
C GLN A 147 -18.87 -14.81 25.09
N ASP A 148 -19.85 -14.62 24.20
CA ASP A 148 -19.95 -15.31 22.91
C ASP A 148 -19.54 -14.37 21.77
N ALA A 149 -18.27 -13.95 21.79
CA ALA A 149 -17.71 -13.13 20.71
C ALA A 149 -17.96 -13.81 19.35
N THR A 150 -18.75 -13.15 18.51
CA THR A 150 -19.05 -13.63 17.15
C THR A 150 -17.89 -13.32 16.22
N ASN A 151 -17.24 -12.17 16.41
CA ASN A 151 -16.14 -11.67 15.57
C ASN A 151 -15.09 -10.93 16.40
N ALA A 152 -13.84 -10.93 15.94
CA ALA A 152 -12.74 -10.17 16.53
C ALA A 152 -11.86 -9.53 15.45
N TRP A 153 -11.45 -8.29 15.68
CA TRP A 153 -10.56 -7.51 14.82
C TRP A 153 -9.33 -7.13 15.62
N LEU A 154 -8.15 -7.47 15.08
CA LEU A 154 -6.89 -7.22 15.74
C LEU A 154 -5.91 -6.54 14.77
N THR A 155 -5.19 -5.54 15.25
CA THR A 155 -4.08 -4.91 14.54
C THR A 155 -2.86 -4.97 15.43
N ILE A 156 -1.82 -5.67 14.98
CA ILE A 156 -0.58 -5.90 15.73
C ILE A 156 0.62 -5.38 14.95
N ARG A 157 1.64 -4.93 15.68
CA ARG A 157 2.96 -4.65 15.12
C ARG A 157 3.97 -5.64 15.67
N VAL A 158 4.77 -6.21 14.77
CA VAL A 158 5.80 -7.18 15.11
C VAL A 158 7.14 -6.79 14.49
N PRO A 159 8.27 -7.20 15.08
CA PRO A 159 9.58 -7.00 14.47
C PRO A 159 9.65 -7.63 13.08
N ALA A 160 10.26 -6.92 12.12
CA ALA A 160 10.33 -7.35 10.72
C ALA A 160 10.99 -8.73 10.53
N ALA A 161 11.98 -9.07 11.37
CA ALA A 161 12.65 -10.37 11.35
C ALA A 161 11.73 -11.55 11.71
N ARG A 162 10.68 -11.31 12.52
CA ARG A 162 9.74 -12.32 13.01
C ARG A 162 8.39 -12.31 12.27
N PHE A 163 8.24 -11.44 11.28
CA PHE A 163 6.99 -11.25 10.55
C PHE A 163 6.46 -12.55 9.92
N GLY A 164 7.34 -13.30 9.24
CA GLY A 164 6.93 -14.57 8.60
C GLY A 164 6.57 -15.67 9.60
N GLU A 165 7.31 -15.76 10.71
CA GLU A 165 7.06 -16.71 11.79
C GLU A 165 5.70 -16.47 12.44
N VAL A 166 5.43 -15.23 12.83
CA VAL A 166 4.15 -14.84 13.45
C VAL A 166 2.98 -15.06 12.51
N GLY A 167 3.10 -14.67 11.23
CA GLY A 167 2.05 -14.90 10.25
C GLY A 167 1.72 -16.38 10.09
N ALA A 168 2.73 -17.25 10.04
CA ALA A 168 2.54 -18.70 9.96
C ALA A 168 1.87 -19.28 11.21
N GLU A 169 2.22 -18.80 12.41
CA GLU A 169 1.56 -19.24 13.65
C GLU A 169 0.11 -18.79 13.73
N ILE A 170 -0.20 -17.57 13.31
CA ILE A 170 -1.57 -17.05 13.28
C ILE A 170 -2.45 -17.90 12.36
N ARG A 171 -1.95 -18.30 11.18
CA ARG A 171 -2.71 -19.17 10.25
C ARG A 171 -3.05 -20.53 10.87
N LYS A 172 -2.21 -21.07 11.76
CA LYS A 172 -2.45 -22.36 12.44
C LYS A 172 -3.55 -22.29 13.50
N LEU A 173 -3.88 -21.10 14.00
CA LEU A 173 -4.97 -20.91 14.97
C LEU A 173 -6.36 -20.95 14.29
N GLY A 174 -6.40 -20.67 12.98
CA GLY A 174 -7.59 -20.75 12.15
C GLY A 174 -7.98 -22.19 11.82
N VAL A 175 -9.29 -22.42 11.65
CA VAL A 175 -9.80 -23.63 10.98
C VAL A 175 -9.55 -23.52 9.48
N ARG A 176 -9.73 -22.31 8.94
CA ARG A 176 -9.52 -21.99 7.52
C ARG A 176 -9.13 -20.53 7.36
N VAL A 177 -8.27 -20.25 6.38
CA VAL A 177 -7.97 -18.89 5.92
C VAL A 177 -8.96 -18.56 4.81
N GLU A 178 -9.76 -17.51 4.98
CA GLU A 178 -10.73 -17.06 3.97
C GLU A 178 -10.07 -16.14 2.95
N SER A 179 -9.24 -15.22 3.42
CA SER A 179 -8.50 -14.29 2.59
C SER A 179 -7.16 -13.95 3.23
N GLU A 180 -6.14 -13.75 2.40
CA GLU A 180 -4.84 -13.24 2.85
C GLU A 180 -4.28 -12.30 1.79
N GLN A 181 -3.98 -11.07 2.22
CA GLN A 181 -3.33 -10.07 1.40
C GLN A 181 -2.02 -9.68 2.08
N MET A 182 -0.94 -9.58 1.29
CA MET A 182 0.37 -9.16 1.76
C MET A 182 0.89 -8.03 0.89
N GLU A 183 1.35 -6.97 1.53
CA GLU A 183 1.91 -5.80 0.89
C GLU A 183 3.27 -5.48 1.50
N ALA A 184 4.22 -5.09 0.65
CA ALA A 184 5.53 -4.62 1.06
C ALA A 184 5.76 -3.25 0.46
N GLN A 185 6.13 -2.28 1.30
CA GLN A 185 6.43 -0.91 0.90
C GLN A 185 7.90 -0.62 1.19
N ASP A 186 8.61 -0.12 0.18
CA ASP A 186 9.96 0.42 0.35
C ASP A 186 9.88 1.84 0.91
N VAL A 187 10.44 2.01 2.11
CA VAL A 187 10.48 3.28 2.84
C VAL A 187 11.91 3.79 3.02
N THR A 188 12.87 3.30 2.21
CA THR A 188 14.28 3.67 2.32
C THR A 188 14.49 5.17 2.19
N LYS A 189 13.83 5.80 1.21
CA LYS A 189 13.91 7.24 1.00
C LYS A 189 13.40 8.02 2.21
N GLN A 190 12.19 7.68 2.68
CA GLN A 190 11.56 8.33 3.83
C GLN A 190 12.41 8.17 5.10
N TYR A 191 13.04 7.00 5.28
CA TYR A 191 13.94 6.75 6.39
C TYR A 191 15.19 7.64 6.34
N VAL A 192 15.87 7.71 5.18
CA VAL A 192 17.06 8.55 5.01
C VAL A 192 16.73 10.04 5.18
N ASP A 193 15.60 10.49 4.63
CA ASP A 193 15.13 11.87 4.76
C ASP A 193 14.85 12.23 6.23
N GLN A 194 14.18 11.35 6.99
CA GLN A 194 13.94 11.56 8.42
C GLN A 194 15.25 11.57 9.23
N GLN A 195 16.19 10.70 8.90
CA GLN A 195 17.51 10.68 9.54
C GLN A 195 18.27 11.99 9.29
N ALA A 196 18.22 12.52 8.07
CA ALA A 196 18.81 13.82 7.74
C ALA A 196 18.15 14.95 8.54
N HIS A 197 16.82 14.93 8.64
CA HIS A 197 16.09 15.92 9.44
C HIS A 197 16.49 15.88 10.93
N LEU A 198 16.56 14.69 11.53
CA LEU A 198 16.99 14.53 12.92
C LEU A 198 18.43 15.00 13.15
N ARG A 199 19.34 14.75 12.20
CA ARG A 199 20.72 15.25 12.30
C ARG A 199 20.77 16.78 12.28
N ASN A 200 20.00 17.42 11.41
CA ASN A 200 19.94 18.88 11.31
C ASN A 200 19.37 19.49 12.60
N LEU A 201 18.30 18.93 13.15
CA LEU A 201 17.71 19.38 14.41
C LEU A 201 18.70 19.27 15.58
N ARG A 202 19.46 18.17 15.66
CA ARG A 202 20.50 18.00 16.69
C ARG A 202 21.65 19.01 16.51
N ALA A 203 22.06 19.30 15.29
CA ALA A 203 23.09 20.32 15.03
C ALA A 203 22.61 21.71 15.46
N GLN A 204 21.34 22.04 15.19
CA GLN A 204 20.72 23.28 15.64
C GLN A 204 20.64 23.37 17.18
N GLU A 205 20.26 22.28 17.85
CA GLU A 205 20.24 22.19 19.30
C GLU A 205 21.63 22.45 19.90
N VAL A 206 22.67 21.79 19.38
CA VAL A 206 24.05 21.98 19.84
C VAL A 206 24.52 23.43 19.65
N GLN A 207 24.22 24.04 18.50
CA GLN A 207 24.56 25.44 18.25
C GLN A 207 23.84 26.38 19.22
N TYR A 208 22.54 26.15 19.47
CA TYR A 208 21.75 26.94 20.40
C TYR A 208 22.29 26.87 21.83
N LEU A 209 22.58 25.65 22.31
CA LEU A 209 23.19 25.44 23.63
C LEU A 209 24.58 26.09 23.74
N THR A 210 25.33 26.15 22.64
CA THR A 210 26.63 26.83 22.62
C THR A 210 26.47 28.33 22.82
N ILE A 211 25.50 28.95 22.16
CA ILE A 211 25.19 30.37 22.31
C ILE A 211 24.73 30.67 23.75
N LEU A 212 23.87 29.83 24.32
CA LEU A 212 23.39 30.01 25.70
C LEU A 212 24.49 29.89 26.76
N LYS A 213 25.54 29.11 26.52
CA LYS A 213 26.69 29.01 27.43
C LYS A 213 27.62 30.22 27.37
N GLN A 214 27.54 31.00 26.29
CA GLN A 214 28.40 32.16 26.05
C GLN A 214 27.76 33.48 26.55
N ALA A 215 26.50 33.45 26.98
CA ALA A 215 25.75 34.57 27.55
C ALA A 215 25.71 34.49 29.08
#